data_AF-A0A1F5IBW7-F1
#
_entry.id   AF-A0A1F5IBW7-F1
#
_cell.length_a   1.000
_cell.length_b   1.000
_cell.length_c   1.000
_cell.angle_alpha   90.00
_cell.angle_beta   90.00
_cell.angle_gamma   90.00
#
_symmetry.space_group_name_H-M   'P 1'
#
loop_
_entity.id
_entity.type
_entity.pdbx_description
1 polymer ?
#
loop_
_entity_poly.entity_id
_entity_poly.type
_entity_poly.pdbx_seq_one_letter_code
_entity_poly.pdbx_strand_id
1 'polypeptide(L)'
;MDSQTILILVASLVIAALAVIYFQIKKLTENKNSDETTKLLTQLVSDMRGSMDNTTESMVKQTKAINERLDRAAQVISGVSKSVGEMTELGRSMKDLQEFLRSPKMRGQIGEAVLKDILGQALPKQHFHLQYAFKGGEIVDAAIQLEQGIIPIDAKFPMENFRKMTKAREEKDQAIHRKAFISDVKKHIDAISTKYIRPQEGTLDFALMYIPSEPVYYEMISNAPELDDYAYRKRVRPVSPSTMYAYLRAIIMSLEGSKIEAQAGQILAALREIGDETDKFGGSLSVLTKHIKNAAASSDDVNTRFSRLSSKISTVQTIESHKTKGLKPKG
;
A
#
# COMPACT_ATOMS: atom_id res chain seq x y z
N MET A 1 -26.31 40.92 -81.78
CA MET A 1 -25.01 40.21 -81.83
C MET A 1 -25.20 39.01 -82.73
N ASP A 2 -24.39 38.90 -83.77
CA ASP A 2 -24.45 37.77 -84.71
C ASP A 2 -23.97 36.48 -84.01
N SER A 3 -24.55 35.33 -84.35
CA SER A 3 -24.26 34.06 -83.68
C SER A 3 -22.78 33.66 -83.79
N GLN A 4 -22.08 34.14 -84.82
CA GLN A 4 -20.63 33.96 -84.97
C GLN A 4 -19.82 34.77 -83.94
N THR A 5 -20.28 35.97 -83.57
CA THR A 5 -19.59 36.82 -82.59
C THR A 5 -19.65 36.22 -81.18
N ILE A 6 -20.75 35.54 -80.84
CA ILE A 6 -20.90 34.82 -79.56
C ILE A 6 -19.96 33.60 -79.52
N LEU A 7 -19.84 32.87 -80.64
CA LEU A 7 -19.00 31.68 -80.71
C LEU A 7 -17.51 32.00 -80.54
N ILE A 8 -17.04 33.09 -81.15
CA ILE A 8 -15.65 33.56 -81.02
C ILE A 8 -15.36 34.03 -79.59
N LEU A 9 -16.31 34.75 -78.97
CA LEU A 9 -16.18 35.17 -77.57
C LEU A 9 -16.07 33.98 -76.62
N VAL A 10 -16.93 32.97 -76.76
CA VAL A 10 -16.88 31.75 -75.94
C VAL A 10 -15.56 30.99 -76.17
N ALA A 11 -15.11 30.83 -77.42
CA ALA A 11 -13.85 30.17 -77.73
C ALA A 11 -12.65 30.90 -77.11
N SER A 12 -12.62 32.23 -77.16
CA SER A 12 -11.55 33.04 -76.54
C SER A 12 -11.51 32.90 -75.01
N LEU A 13 -12.68 32.80 -74.38
CA LEU A 13 -12.83 32.64 -72.93
C LEU A 13 -12.37 31.25 -72.48
N VAL A 14 -12.66 30.22 -73.27
CA VAL A 14 -12.18 28.85 -73.03
C VAL A 14 -10.66 28.76 -73.18
N ILE A 15 -10.07 29.39 -74.21
CA ILE A 15 -8.62 29.42 -74.39
C ILE A 15 -7.92 30.15 -73.24
N ALA A 16 -8.48 31.29 -72.79
CA ALA A 16 -7.96 32.02 -71.64
C ALA A 16 -8.04 31.18 -70.35
N ALA A 17 -9.15 30.48 -70.12
CA ALA A 17 -9.31 29.58 -68.97
C ALA A 17 -8.29 28.42 -69.01
N LEU A 18 -8.08 27.80 -70.18
CA LEU A 18 -7.08 26.75 -70.36
C LEU A 18 -5.65 27.25 -70.15
N ALA A 19 -5.32 28.47 -70.60
CA ALA A 19 -4.02 29.09 -70.36
C ALA A 19 -3.76 29.37 -68.88
N VAL A 20 -4.78 29.82 -68.13
CA VAL A 20 -4.70 30.03 -66.68
C VAL A 20 -4.50 28.70 -65.94
N ILE A 21 -5.24 27.65 -66.32
CA ILE A 21 -5.08 26.30 -65.77
C ILE A 21 -3.67 25.77 -66.05
N TYR A 22 -3.19 25.92 -67.30
CA TYR A 22 -1.83 25.54 -67.68
C TYR A 22 -0.77 26.26 -66.83
N PHE A 23 -0.93 27.57 -66.62
CA PHE A 23 0.02 28.36 -65.83
C PHE A 23 -0.01 27.99 -64.34
N GLN A 24 -1.19 27.68 -63.77
CA GLN A 24 -1.29 27.17 -62.40
C GLN A 24 -0.60 25.80 -62.25
N ILE A 25 -0.80 24.88 -63.19
CA ILE A 25 -0.16 23.56 -63.16
C ILE A 25 1.36 23.70 -63.34
N LYS A 26 1.83 24.59 -64.25
CA LYS A 26 3.25 24.85 -64.44
C LYS A 26 3.89 25.43 -63.18
N LYS A 27 3.23 26.38 -62.50
CA LYS A 27 3.69 26.96 -61.24
C LYS A 27 3.75 25.94 -60.10
N LEU A 28 2.82 24.98 -60.06
CA LEU A 28 2.83 23.86 -59.11
C LEU A 28 3.93 22.83 -59.43
N THR A 29 4.35 22.73 -60.69
CA THR A 29 5.37 21.78 -61.16
C THR A 29 6.79 22.35 -61.08
N GLU A 30 6.96 23.67 -61.26
CA GLU A 30 8.24 24.37 -61.07
C GLU A 30 8.63 24.52 -59.58
N ASN A 31 7.65 24.46 -58.66
CA ASN A 31 7.92 24.46 -57.22
C ASN A 31 8.35 23.07 -56.74
N LYS A 32 9.62 22.77 -56.99
CA LYS A 32 10.32 21.51 -56.72
C LYS A 32 10.48 21.26 -55.20
N ASN A 33 9.39 20.94 -54.50
CA ASN A 33 9.37 20.60 -53.05
C ASN A 33 8.92 19.16 -52.74
N SER A 34 8.68 18.32 -53.76
CA SER A 34 8.24 16.93 -53.55
C SER A 34 9.31 16.05 -52.90
N ASP A 35 10.60 16.27 -53.20
CA ASP A 35 11.70 15.50 -52.60
C ASP A 35 11.93 15.86 -51.13
N GLU A 36 11.76 17.13 -50.77
CA GLU A 36 12.01 17.63 -49.40
C GLU A 36 10.87 17.24 -48.45
N THR A 37 9.62 17.32 -48.92
CA THR A 37 8.43 16.91 -48.15
C THR A 37 8.42 15.39 -47.92
N THR A 38 8.81 14.61 -48.92
CA THR A 38 8.87 13.13 -48.81
C THR A 38 10.05 12.69 -47.94
N LYS A 39 11.20 13.38 -48.00
CA LYS A 39 12.32 13.17 -47.09
C LYS A 39 11.97 13.53 -45.64
N LEU A 40 11.31 14.67 -45.41
CA LEU A 40 10.85 15.07 -44.08
C LEU A 40 9.85 14.07 -43.48
N LEU A 41 8.90 13.56 -44.28
CA LEU A 41 7.97 12.52 -43.84
C LEU A 41 8.67 11.18 -43.56
N THR A 42 9.60 10.77 -44.42
CA THR A 42 10.36 9.52 -44.24
C THR A 42 11.26 9.60 -43.00
N GLN A 43 11.87 10.75 -42.77
CA GLN A 43 12.71 11.01 -41.60
C GLN A 43 11.89 11.10 -40.31
N LEU A 44 10.71 11.74 -40.34
CA LEU A 44 9.77 11.77 -39.21
C LEU A 44 9.30 10.35 -38.84
N VAL A 45 9.00 9.49 -39.83
CA VAL A 45 8.59 8.10 -39.59
C VAL A 45 9.75 7.24 -39.07
N SER A 46 10.97 7.48 -39.55
CA SER A 46 12.18 6.80 -39.07
C SER A 46 12.53 7.21 -37.63
N ASP A 47 12.47 8.50 -37.32
CA ASP A 47 12.72 9.04 -35.98
C ASP A 47 11.64 8.59 -34.99
N MET A 48 10.37 8.49 -35.43
CA MET A 48 9.30 7.87 -34.64
C MET A 48 9.54 6.38 -34.38
N ARG A 49 10.04 5.61 -35.37
CA ARG A 49 10.39 4.19 -35.18
C ARG A 49 11.49 4.01 -34.15
N GLY A 50 12.58 4.78 -34.25
CA GLY A 50 13.69 4.73 -33.29
C GLY A 50 13.28 5.20 -31.88
N SER A 51 12.42 6.21 -31.79
CA SER A 51 11.84 6.67 -30.52
C SER A 51 10.94 5.60 -29.89
N MET A 52 10.19 4.83 -30.69
CA MET A 52 9.31 3.76 -30.21
C MET A 52 10.05 2.53 -29.70
N ASP A 53 11.13 2.09 -30.36
CA ASP A 53 11.92 0.95 -29.88
C ASP A 53 12.55 1.29 -28.52
N ASN A 54 13.08 2.51 -28.36
CA ASN A 54 13.59 3.02 -27.09
C ASN A 54 12.50 3.19 -26.02
N THR A 55 11.28 3.56 -26.41
CA THR A 55 10.13 3.69 -25.48
C THR A 55 9.66 2.32 -25.02
N THR A 56 9.60 1.32 -25.91
CA THR A 56 9.20 -0.05 -25.59
C THR A 56 10.20 -0.72 -24.65
N GLU A 57 11.50 -0.55 -24.91
CA GLU A 57 12.56 -1.08 -24.06
C GLU A 57 12.60 -0.40 -22.67
N SER A 58 12.42 0.93 -22.64
CA SER A 58 12.27 1.68 -21.38
C SER A 58 11.05 1.22 -20.58
N MET A 59 9.95 0.90 -21.25
CA MET A 59 8.72 0.44 -20.61
C MET A 59 8.88 -0.96 -20.00
N VAL A 60 9.52 -1.91 -20.70
CA VAL A 60 9.81 -3.25 -20.16
C VAL A 60 10.71 -3.15 -18.92
N LYS A 61 11.72 -2.26 -18.94
CA LYS A 61 12.55 -1.97 -17.76
C LYS A 61 11.74 -1.37 -16.61
N GLN A 62 10.77 -0.52 -16.91
CA GLN A 62 9.90 0.11 -15.92
C GLN A 62 8.93 -0.89 -15.28
N THR A 63 8.34 -1.81 -16.05
CA THR A 63 7.50 -2.91 -15.54
C THR A 63 8.30 -3.87 -14.65
N LYS A 64 9.55 -4.17 -15.00
CA LYS A 64 10.44 -4.98 -14.16
C LYS A 64 10.79 -4.26 -12.85
N ALA A 65 11.06 -2.95 -12.91
CA ALA A 65 11.32 -2.14 -11.72
C ALA A 65 10.11 -2.05 -10.77
N ILE A 66 8.88 -2.10 -11.29
CA ILE A 66 7.66 -2.18 -10.49
C ILE A 66 7.57 -3.53 -9.76
N ASN A 67 7.85 -4.65 -10.44
CA ASN A 67 7.88 -5.97 -9.82
C ASN A 67 8.93 -6.09 -8.70
N GLU A 68 10.16 -5.59 -8.93
CA GLU A 68 11.19 -5.57 -7.89
C GLU A 68 10.86 -4.62 -6.72
N ARG A 69 9.98 -3.64 -6.93
CA ARG A 69 9.45 -2.79 -5.84
C ARG A 69 8.32 -3.48 -5.07
N LEU A 70 7.50 -4.32 -5.74
CA LEU A 70 6.51 -5.18 -5.08
C LEU A 70 7.18 -6.17 -4.12
N ASP A 71 8.26 -6.82 -4.55
CA ASP A 71 9.02 -7.76 -3.71
C ASP A 71 9.66 -7.08 -2.49
N ARG A 72 10.22 -5.88 -2.68
CA ARG A 72 10.80 -5.09 -1.58
C ARG A 72 9.75 -4.57 -0.60
N ALA A 73 8.57 -4.18 -1.08
CA ALA A 73 7.47 -3.79 -0.21
C ALA A 73 7.02 -4.97 0.67
N ALA A 74 6.89 -6.16 0.08
CA ALA A 74 6.62 -7.41 0.83
C ALA A 74 7.71 -7.70 1.88
N GLN A 75 8.97 -7.41 1.57
CA GLN A 75 10.09 -7.62 2.49
C GLN A 75 10.16 -6.59 3.63
N VAL A 76 9.79 -5.33 3.39
CA VAL A 76 9.69 -4.29 4.43
C VAL A 76 8.54 -4.58 5.41
N ILE A 77 7.43 -5.14 4.92
CA ILE A 77 6.32 -5.63 5.77
C ILE A 77 6.82 -6.73 6.72
N SER A 78 7.76 -7.56 6.30
CA SER A 78 8.39 -8.58 7.14
C SER A 78 9.42 -8.03 8.15
N GLY A 79 9.79 -6.74 8.07
CA GLY A 79 10.92 -6.13 8.77
C GLY A 79 10.56 -5.33 10.03
N VAL A 80 9.74 -5.87 10.94
CA VAL A 80 9.28 -5.24 12.20
C VAL A 80 10.34 -5.32 13.33
N SER A 81 11.63 -5.27 13.00
CA SER A 81 12.71 -5.57 13.97
C SER A 81 13.26 -4.35 14.72
N LYS A 82 12.76 -3.13 14.45
CA LYS A 82 13.37 -1.89 14.99
C LYS A 82 12.81 -1.44 16.34
N SER A 83 11.56 -1.79 16.67
CA SER A 83 10.89 -1.44 17.94
C SER A 83 11.44 -2.19 19.17
N VAL A 84 12.37 -3.13 18.97
CA VAL A 84 12.95 -3.97 20.05
C VAL A 84 14.00 -3.22 20.89
N GLY A 85 14.65 -2.19 20.33
CA GLY A 85 15.73 -1.46 21.01
C GLY A 85 15.26 -0.63 22.22
N GLU A 86 14.15 0.10 22.07
CA GLU A 86 13.57 0.98 23.11
C GLU A 86 12.96 0.20 24.29
N MET A 87 12.62 -1.08 24.05
CA MET A 87 12.07 -2.05 25.02
C MET A 87 13.09 -2.46 26.11
N THR A 88 14.39 -2.24 25.91
CA THR A 88 15.44 -2.66 26.85
C THR A 88 15.57 -1.69 28.03
N GLU A 89 15.27 -0.40 27.82
CA GLU A 89 15.33 0.63 28.88
C GLU A 89 14.13 0.55 29.83
N LEU A 90 12.92 0.28 29.30
CA LEU A 90 11.72 0.04 30.11
C LEU A 90 11.87 -1.15 31.07
N GLY A 91 12.59 -2.21 30.65
CA GLY A 91 12.91 -3.35 31.52
C GLY A 91 13.80 -2.99 32.72
N ARG A 92 14.64 -1.94 32.60
CA ARG A 92 15.47 -1.44 33.72
C ARG A 92 14.62 -0.63 34.72
N SER A 93 13.76 0.26 34.24
CA SER A 93 12.85 1.05 35.08
C SER A 93 11.87 0.19 35.89
N MET A 94 11.53 -1.02 35.43
CA MET A 94 10.70 -1.97 36.17
C MET A 94 11.39 -2.61 37.38
N LYS A 95 12.72 -2.74 37.36
CA LYS A 95 13.48 -3.26 38.51
C LYS A 95 13.43 -2.28 39.69
N ASP A 96 13.48 -0.99 39.40
CA ASP A 96 13.37 0.08 40.40
C ASP A 96 11.95 0.17 40.97
N LEU A 97 10.93 -0.09 40.14
CA LEU A 97 9.54 -0.11 40.56
C LEU A 97 9.20 -1.31 41.49
N GLN A 98 9.84 -2.47 41.27
CA GLN A 98 9.75 -3.61 42.17
C GLN A 98 10.30 -3.31 43.58
N GLU A 99 11.32 -2.46 43.68
CA GLU A 99 11.91 -2.08 44.96
C GLU A 99 10.95 -1.18 45.77
N PHE A 100 10.19 -0.32 45.08
CA PHE A 100 9.19 0.56 45.69
C PHE A 100 7.97 -0.21 46.25
N LEU A 101 7.61 -1.34 45.65
CA LEU A 101 6.49 -2.20 46.05
C LEU A 101 6.74 -3.01 47.34
N ARG A 102 7.96 -2.99 47.91
CA ARG A 102 8.29 -3.69 49.16
C ARG A 102 7.79 -2.98 50.44
N SER A 103 7.37 -1.72 50.35
CA SER A 103 6.96 -0.94 51.53
C SER A 103 5.53 -1.28 52.00
N PRO A 104 5.31 -1.74 53.25
CA PRO A 104 4.01 -2.25 53.73
C PRO A 104 2.89 -1.22 53.95
N LYS A 105 3.11 0.09 53.71
CA LYS A 105 2.20 1.17 54.15
C LYS A 105 1.14 1.62 53.14
N MET A 106 1.12 1.09 51.91
CA MET A 106 0.35 1.67 50.81
C MET A 106 -0.32 0.58 49.95
N ARG A 107 -1.45 0.01 50.43
CA ARG A 107 -1.95 -1.33 50.03
C ARG A 107 -3.05 -1.37 48.95
N GLY A 108 -3.14 -0.39 48.06
CA GLY A 108 -4.07 -0.45 46.92
C GLY A 108 -3.72 0.57 45.84
N GLN A 109 -3.56 1.83 46.25
CA GLN A 109 -3.21 2.94 45.36
C GLN A 109 -1.88 2.75 44.61
N ILE A 110 -0.90 2.02 45.18
CA ILE A 110 0.36 1.75 44.46
C ILE A 110 0.14 0.73 43.32
N GLY A 111 -0.71 -0.28 43.50
CA GLY A 111 -0.96 -1.27 42.44
C GLY A 111 -1.54 -0.62 41.19
N GLU A 112 -2.53 0.24 41.38
CA GLU A 112 -3.13 1.06 40.32
C GLU A 112 -2.15 2.10 39.77
N ALA A 113 -1.34 2.75 40.62
CA ALA A 113 -0.34 3.71 40.16
C ALA A 113 0.75 3.05 39.30
N VAL A 114 1.22 1.86 39.68
CA VAL A 114 2.17 1.07 38.91
C VAL A 114 1.55 0.61 37.60
N LEU A 115 0.30 0.12 37.61
CA LEU A 115 -0.40 -0.24 36.39
C LEU A 115 -0.53 0.96 35.44
N LYS A 116 -0.94 2.11 35.98
CA LYS A 116 -1.03 3.38 35.24
C LYS A 116 0.31 3.79 34.63
N ASP A 117 1.39 3.68 35.39
CA ASP A 117 2.74 4.04 34.94
C ASP A 117 3.21 3.10 33.82
N ILE A 118 3.06 1.78 34.00
CA ILE A 118 3.38 0.78 32.99
C ILE A 118 2.60 1.04 31.69
N LEU A 119 1.27 1.26 31.78
CA LEU A 119 0.44 1.54 30.62
C LEU A 119 0.80 2.87 29.95
N GLY A 120 1.05 3.91 30.74
CA GLY A 120 1.41 5.23 30.23
C GLY A 120 2.77 5.30 29.55
N GLN A 121 3.70 4.44 29.96
CA GLN A 121 5.01 4.30 29.32
C GLN A 121 4.97 3.41 28.08
N ALA A 122 4.13 2.36 28.09
CA ALA A 122 4.09 1.36 27.02
C ALA A 122 3.14 1.72 25.87
N LEU A 123 2.02 2.38 26.14
CA LEU A 123 0.96 2.60 25.16
C LEU A 123 0.63 4.10 24.99
N PRO A 124 0.33 4.55 23.77
CA PRO A 124 -0.26 5.87 23.55
C PRO A 124 -1.61 6.00 24.28
N LYS A 125 -1.94 7.19 24.78
CA LYS A 125 -3.16 7.48 25.58
C LYS A 125 -4.49 7.07 24.91
N GLN A 126 -4.51 6.93 23.60
CA GLN A 126 -5.70 6.51 22.84
C GLN A 126 -5.95 4.99 22.90
N HIS A 127 -4.95 4.20 23.26
CA HIS A 127 -5.02 2.73 23.29
C HIS A 127 -5.29 2.18 24.70
N PHE A 128 -5.45 3.03 25.71
CA PHE A 128 -5.88 2.58 27.03
C PHE A 128 -6.71 3.64 27.75
N HIS A 129 -7.60 3.17 28.62
CA HIS A 129 -8.41 3.98 29.51
C HIS A 129 -8.21 3.51 30.94
N LEU A 130 -8.09 4.45 31.88
CA LEU A 130 -8.08 4.15 33.31
C LEU A 130 -9.49 4.35 33.85
N GLN A 131 -9.88 3.54 34.84
CA GLN A 131 -11.20 3.63 35.48
C GLN A 131 -12.33 3.56 34.43
N TYR A 132 -12.26 2.56 33.55
CA TYR A 132 -13.19 2.39 32.45
C TYR A 132 -14.53 1.87 32.97
N ALA A 133 -15.60 2.62 32.73
CA ALA A 133 -16.95 2.27 33.17
C ALA A 133 -17.70 1.49 32.09
N PHE A 134 -18.21 0.32 32.44
CA PHE A 134 -19.16 -0.43 31.64
C PHE A 134 -20.58 0.14 31.79
N LYS A 135 -21.47 -0.18 30.84
CA LYS A 135 -22.87 0.31 30.85
C LYS A 135 -23.64 -0.08 32.12
N GLY A 136 -23.23 -1.15 32.78
CA GLY A 136 -23.79 -1.60 34.06
C GLY A 136 -23.32 -0.83 35.29
N GLY A 137 -22.45 0.17 35.15
CA GLY A 137 -21.89 0.95 36.26
C GLY A 137 -20.69 0.30 36.96
N GLU A 138 -20.31 -0.93 36.55
CA GLU A 138 -19.06 -1.56 37.00
C GLU A 138 -17.87 -0.85 36.37
N ILE A 139 -16.85 -0.53 37.18
CA ILE A 139 -15.66 0.21 36.76
C ILE A 139 -14.44 -0.70 36.90
N VAL A 140 -13.68 -0.87 35.82
CA VAL A 140 -12.43 -1.63 35.80
C VAL A 140 -11.23 -0.69 35.90
N ASP A 141 -10.15 -1.11 36.55
CA ASP A 141 -8.99 -0.26 36.83
C ASP A 141 -8.33 0.29 35.57
N ALA A 142 -8.20 -0.56 34.54
CA ALA A 142 -7.79 -0.15 33.21
C ALA A 142 -8.46 -0.99 32.12
N ALA A 143 -8.51 -0.45 30.91
CA ALA A 143 -9.01 -1.11 29.72
C ALA A 143 -8.09 -0.77 28.54
N ILE A 144 -7.53 -1.78 27.88
CA ILE A 144 -6.76 -1.59 26.65
C ILE A 144 -7.71 -1.65 25.47
N GLN A 145 -7.66 -0.65 24.60
CA GLN A 145 -8.47 -0.54 23.39
C GLN A 145 -7.68 -1.02 22.18
N LEU A 146 -8.10 -2.16 21.62
CA LEU A 146 -7.61 -2.69 20.35
C LEU A 146 -8.70 -2.60 19.28
N GLU A 147 -8.35 -2.89 18.03
CA GLU A 147 -9.32 -2.99 16.93
C GLU A 147 -10.27 -4.17 17.12
N GLN A 148 -9.78 -5.26 17.70
CA GLN A 148 -10.53 -6.49 17.91
C GLN A 148 -11.48 -6.42 19.13
N GLY A 149 -11.26 -5.45 20.02
CA GLY A 149 -12.06 -5.28 21.23
C GLY A 149 -11.26 -4.74 22.41
N ILE A 150 -11.92 -4.72 23.57
CA ILE A 150 -11.40 -4.19 24.82
C ILE A 150 -10.81 -5.32 25.68
N ILE A 151 -9.60 -5.14 26.20
CA ILE A 151 -9.03 -6.02 27.22
C ILE A 151 -9.16 -5.34 28.59
N PRO A 152 -10.06 -5.81 29.47
CA PRO A 152 -10.17 -5.28 30.84
C PRO A 152 -8.98 -5.74 31.68
N ILE A 153 -8.49 -4.86 32.55
CA ILE A 153 -7.38 -5.11 33.48
C ILE A 153 -7.78 -4.63 34.87
N ASP A 154 -7.84 -5.56 35.82
CA ASP A 154 -8.20 -5.29 37.21
C ASP A 154 -7.03 -5.67 38.12
N ALA A 155 -6.59 -4.73 38.95
CA ALA A 155 -5.45 -4.90 39.84
C ALA A 155 -5.90 -5.50 41.18
N LYS A 156 -5.32 -6.62 41.58
CA LYS A 156 -5.61 -7.28 42.85
C LYS A 156 -4.35 -7.68 43.60
N PHE A 157 -4.40 -7.51 44.92
CA PHE A 157 -3.26 -7.71 45.79
C PHE A 157 -3.59 -8.66 46.96
N PRO A 158 -3.67 -9.98 46.72
CA PRO A 158 -4.01 -10.98 47.73
C PRO A 158 -2.84 -11.23 48.71
N MET A 159 -2.33 -10.18 49.36
CA MET A 159 -1.14 -10.25 50.22
C MET A 159 -1.39 -10.83 51.59
N GLU A 160 -2.60 -10.69 52.15
CA GLU A 160 -2.78 -10.92 53.57
C GLU A 160 -2.52 -12.38 53.93
N ASN A 161 -3.19 -13.30 53.24
CA ASN A 161 -3.01 -14.74 53.45
C ASN A 161 -1.65 -15.22 52.94
N PHE A 162 -1.11 -14.63 51.88
CA PHE A 162 0.26 -14.91 51.42
C PHE A 162 1.32 -14.57 52.49
N ARG A 163 1.19 -13.41 53.15
CA ARG A 163 2.10 -13.00 54.23
C ARG A 163 1.97 -13.87 55.47
N LYS A 164 0.75 -14.28 55.82
CA LYS A 164 0.53 -15.21 56.95
C LYS A 164 1.13 -16.58 56.64
N MET A 165 0.91 -17.09 55.45
CA MET A 165 1.47 -18.36 54.97
C MET A 165 3.00 -18.36 54.98
N THR A 166 3.65 -17.32 54.44
CA THR A 166 5.11 -17.21 54.37
C THR A 166 5.79 -17.00 55.73
N LYS A 167 5.05 -16.54 56.75
CA LYS A 167 5.55 -16.33 58.12
C LYS A 167 5.22 -17.47 59.08
N ALA A 168 4.36 -18.41 58.67
CA ALA A 168 3.98 -19.54 59.49
C ALA A 168 5.22 -20.39 59.79
N ARG A 169 5.39 -20.77 61.07
CA ARG A 169 6.51 -21.62 61.51
C ARG A 169 6.13 -23.10 61.54
N GLU A 170 4.85 -23.39 61.69
CA GLU A 170 4.30 -24.74 61.68
C GLU A 170 3.67 -25.04 60.32
N GLU A 171 3.90 -26.25 59.81
CA GLU A 171 3.36 -26.73 58.53
C GLU A 171 1.81 -26.69 58.51
N LYS A 172 1.18 -26.96 59.66
CA LYS A 172 -0.27 -26.91 59.83
C LYS A 172 -0.83 -25.51 59.59
N ASP A 173 -0.18 -24.48 60.15
CA ASP A 173 -0.60 -23.09 59.98
C ASP A 173 -0.35 -22.60 58.55
N GLN A 174 0.76 -23.03 57.94
CA GLN A 174 1.06 -22.76 56.54
C GLN A 174 -0.04 -23.32 55.63
N ALA A 175 -0.50 -24.56 55.86
CA ALA A 175 -1.56 -25.18 55.08
C ALA A 175 -2.92 -24.47 55.23
N ILE A 176 -3.25 -23.99 56.44
CA ILE A 176 -4.48 -23.20 56.68
C ILE A 176 -4.43 -21.89 55.88
N HIS A 177 -3.32 -21.15 55.97
CA HIS A 177 -3.18 -19.88 55.26
C HIS A 177 -3.10 -20.06 53.74
N ARG A 178 -2.53 -21.16 53.25
CA ARG A 178 -2.53 -21.51 51.82
C ARG A 178 -3.95 -21.74 51.29
N LYS A 179 -4.79 -22.49 52.01
CA LYS A 179 -6.21 -22.67 51.65
C LYS A 179 -6.97 -21.35 51.62
N ALA A 180 -6.73 -20.48 52.61
CA ALA A 180 -7.34 -19.14 52.65
C ALA A 180 -6.88 -18.26 51.48
N PHE A 181 -5.59 -18.30 51.12
CA PHE A 181 -5.04 -17.61 49.94
C PHE A 181 -5.71 -18.08 48.65
N ILE A 182 -5.81 -19.39 48.43
CA ILE A 182 -6.46 -19.97 47.24
C ILE A 182 -7.93 -19.53 47.16
N SER A 183 -8.66 -19.57 48.28
CA SER A 183 -10.06 -19.14 48.29
C SER A 183 -10.22 -17.65 47.97
N ASP A 184 -9.31 -16.81 48.44
CA ASP A 184 -9.35 -15.35 48.21
C ASP A 184 -9.09 -15.02 46.74
N VAL A 185 -8.05 -15.64 46.15
CA VAL A 185 -7.73 -15.47 44.72
C VAL A 185 -8.90 -15.92 43.83
N LYS A 186 -9.55 -17.05 44.14
CA LYS A 186 -10.72 -17.52 43.38
C LYS A 186 -11.88 -16.51 43.39
N LYS A 187 -12.14 -15.86 44.52
CA LYS A 187 -13.18 -14.82 44.61
C LYS A 187 -12.86 -13.62 43.70
N HIS A 188 -11.59 -13.22 43.63
CA HIS A 188 -11.17 -12.17 42.71
C HIS A 188 -11.33 -12.59 41.25
N ILE A 189 -10.92 -13.80 40.89
CA ILE A 189 -11.10 -14.35 39.53
C ILE A 189 -12.59 -14.35 39.15
N ASP A 190 -13.47 -14.83 40.03
CA ASP A 190 -14.92 -14.84 39.80
C ASP A 190 -15.50 -13.44 39.61
N ALA A 191 -15.07 -12.49 40.44
CA ALA A 191 -15.50 -11.10 40.34
C ALA A 191 -15.08 -10.48 38.99
N ILE A 192 -13.81 -10.65 38.60
CA ILE A 192 -13.28 -10.13 37.31
C ILE A 192 -14.03 -10.75 36.14
N SER A 193 -14.17 -12.07 36.14
CA SER A 193 -14.85 -12.82 35.07
C SER A 193 -16.29 -12.36 34.89
N THR A 194 -17.02 -12.16 35.98
CA THR A 194 -18.44 -11.79 35.95
C THR A 194 -18.66 -10.32 35.61
N LYS A 195 -17.82 -9.42 36.16
CA LYS A 195 -18.02 -7.98 36.03
C LYS A 195 -17.52 -7.43 34.71
N TYR A 196 -16.37 -7.90 34.24
CA TYR A 196 -15.61 -7.20 33.19
C TYR A 196 -15.51 -7.96 31.87
N ILE A 197 -15.74 -9.27 31.82
CA ILE A 197 -15.78 -10.02 30.55
C ILE A 197 -17.18 -9.86 29.94
N ARG A 198 -17.34 -8.83 29.12
CA ARG A 198 -18.61 -8.40 28.51
C ARG A 198 -18.50 -8.29 26.99
N PRO A 199 -18.53 -9.40 26.23
CA PRO A 199 -18.46 -9.35 24.77
C PRO A 199 -19.58 -8.51 24.12
N GLN A 200 -20.76 -8.44 24.74
CA GLN A 200 -21.88 -7.59 24.29
C GLN A 200 -21.57 -6.09 24.39
N GLU A 201 -20.58 -5.71 25.19
CA GLU A 201 -20.07 -4.33 25.33
C GLU A 201 -18.72 -4.14 24.63
N GLY A 202 -18.29 -5.10 23.80
CA GLY A 202 -17.09 -4.98 22.98
C GLY A 202 -15.79 -5.43 23.65
N THR A 203 -15.86 -6.13 24.78
CA THR A 203 -14.65 -6.76 25.34
C THR A 203 -14.26 -8.01 24.56
N LEU A 204 -12.98 -8.36 24.61
CA LEU A 204 -12.55 -9.72 24.27
C LEU A 204 -13.13 -10.72 25.28
N ASP A 205 -13.00 -12.00 24.95
CA ASP A 205 -13.52 -13.10 25.76
C ASP A 205 -12.69 -13.39 27.01
N PHE A 206 -11.71 -12.56 27.34
CA PHE A 206 -10.87 -12.68 28.53
C PHE A 206 -10.57 -11.32 29.18
N ALA A 207 -10.10 -11.35 30.43
CA ALA A 207 -9.58 -10.19 31.16
C ALA A 207 -8.24 -10.49 31.82
N LEU A 208 -7.44 -9.46 32.10
CA LEU A 208 -6.18 -9.57 32.83
C LEU A 208 -6.40 -9.28 34.32
N MET A 209 -5.89 -10.16 35.18
CA MET A 209 -5.80 -9.91 36.62
C MET A 209 -4.37 -9.48 36.95
N TYR A 210 -4.16 -8.17 37.15
CA TYR A 210 -2.84 -7.64 37.44
C TYR A 210 -2.47 -7.82 38.91
N ILE A 211 -1.37 -8.52 39.17
CA ILE A 211 -0.84 -8.79 40.50
C ILE A 211 0.46 -8.01 40.66
N PRO A 212 0.48 -6.88 41.40
CA PRO A 212 1.66 -6.04 41.56
C PRO A 212 2.68 -6.64 42.55
N SER A 213 2.96 -7.94 42.44
CA SER A 213 3.97 -8.65 43.22
C SER A 213 4.38 -9.94 42.52
N GLU A 214 5.63 -9.99 42.08
CA GLU A 214 6.22 -11.19 41.45
C GLU A 214 6.13 -12.43 42.35
N PRO A 215 6.49 -12.36 43.67
CA PRO A 215 6.41 -13.52 44.54
C PRO A 215 4.98 -14.10 44.68
N VAL A 216 3.96 -13.25 44.67
CA VAL A 216 2.58 -13.70 44.82
C VAL A 216 2.01 -14.24 43.53
N TYR A 217 2.38 -13.64 42.40
CA TYR A 217 2.12 -14.23 41.10
C TYR A 217 2.75 -15.62 40.99
N TYR A 218 4.02 -15.76 41.39
CA TYR A 218 4.73 -17.05 41.37
C TYR A 218 4.06 -18.10 42.26
N GLU A 219 3.67 -17.74 43.48
CA GLU A 219 2.93 -18.63 44.36
C GLU A 219 1.64 -19.15 43.71
N MET A 220 0.90 -18.26 43.06
CA MET A 220 -0.37 -18.61 42.44
C MET A 220 -0.19 -19.49 41.20
N ILE A 221 0.81 -19.24 40.35
CA ILE A 221 1.00 -20.01 39.11
C ILE A 221 1.79 -21.30 39.34
N SER A 222 2.85 -21.26 40.15
CA SER A 222 3.76 -22.41 40.31
C SER A 222 3.39 -23.30 41.48
N ASN A 223 3.01 -22.71 42.62
CA ASN A 223 2.76 -23.47 43.85
C ASN A 223 1.29 -23.82 44.05
N ALA A 224 0.36 -23.23 43.29
CA ALA A 224 -1.08 -23.50 43.37
C ALA A 224 -1.67 -23.71 41.96
N PRO A 225 -1.29 -24.78 41.24
CA PRO A 225 -1.72 -25.02 39.85
C PRO A 225 -3.25 -25.06 39.70
N GLU A 226 -3.99 -25.40 40.77
CA GLU A 226 -5.45 -25.32 40.76
C GLU A 226 -6.01 -23.90 40.56
N LEU A 227 -5.22 -22.85 40.80
CA LEU A 227 -5.58 -21.46 40.55
C LEU A 227 -5.36 -21.10 39.09
N ASP A 228 -4.27 -21.55 38.46
CA ASP A 228 -4.00 -21.29 37.05
C ASP A 228 -5.09 -21.92 36.16
N ASP A 229 -5.38 -23.20 36.37
CA ASP A 229 -6.46 -23.91 35.70
C ASP A 229 -7.84 -23.25 35.91
N TYR A 230 -8.08 -22.76 37.12
CA TYR A 230 -9.33 -22.10 37.47
C TYR A 230 -9.46 -20.74 36.79
N ALA A 231 -8.40 -19.94 36.80
CA ALA A 231 -8.32 -18.65 36.11
C ALA A 231 -8.53 -18.85 34.60
N TYR A 232 -7.87 -19.86 34.01
CA TYR A 232 -8.02 -20.23 32.60
C TYR A 232 -9.48 -20.50 32.24
N ARG A 233 -10.17 -21.37 33.00
CA ARG A 233 -11.59 -21.69 32.75
C ARG A 233 -12.52 -20.49 32.91
N LYS A 234 -12.16 -19.56 33.81
CA LYS A 234 -12.90 -18.30 34.03
C LYS A 234 -12.51 -17.21 33.03
N ARG A 235 -11.62 -17.51 32.09
CA ARG A 235 -11.09 -16.59 31.08
C ARG A 235 -10.44 -15.36 31.72
N VAL A 236 -9.82 -15.56 32.88
CA VAL A 236 -9.01 -14.55 33.56
C VAL A 236 -7.55 -14.97 33.41
N ARG A 237 -6.71 -14.05 32.96
CA ARG A 237 -5.26 -14.27 32.80
C ARG A 237 -4.53 -13.50 33.88
N PRO A 238 -4.02 -14.18 34.92
CA PRO A 238 -3.21 -13.50 35.90
C PRO A 238 -1.89 -13.04 35.28
N VAL A 239 -1.44 -11.85 35.65
CA VAL A 239 -0.18 -11.27 35.17
C VAL A 239 0.52 -10.49 36.29
N SER A 240 1.81 -10.71 36.43
CA SER A 240 2.76 -9.92 37.22
C SER A 240 3.25 -8.68 36.45
N PRO A 241 4.05 -7.78 37.04
CA PRO A 241 4.70 -6.70 36.29
C PRO A 241 5.52 -7.22 35.10
N SER A 242 6.27 -8.31 35.29
CA SER A 242 7.13 -8.87 34.24
C SER A 242 6.32 -9.47 33.09
N THR A 243 5.25 -10.19 33.40
CA THR A 243 4.39 -10.81 32.39
C THR A 243 3.45 -9.80 31.74
N MET A 244 2.94 -8.81 32.48
CA MET A 244 2.21 -7.67 31.92
C MET A 244 3.04 -6.97 30.84
N TYR A 245 4.33 -6.75 31.10
CA TYR A 245 5.23 -6.19 30.11
C TYR A 245 5.34 -7.02 28.83
N ALA A 246 5.42 -8.36 28.96
CA ALA A 246 5.43 -9.25 27.80
C ALA A 246 4.10 -9.21 27.03
N TYR A 247 2.97 -9.13 27.72
CA TYR A 247 1.65 -8.95 27.10
C TYR A 247 1.54 -7.61 26.36
N LEU A 248 1.99 -6.52 26.98
CA LEU A 248 2.01 -5.19 26.36
C LEU A 248 2.91 -5.17 25.14
N ARG A 249 4.07 -5.86 25.17
CA ARG A 249 4.92 -6.03 24.00
C ARG A 249 4.18 -6.70 22.85
N ALA A 250 3.50 -7.80 23.12
CA ALA A 250 2.72 -8.52 22.11
C ALA A 250 1.59 -7.63 21.55
N ILE A 251 0.94 -6.84 22.40
CA ILE A 251 -0.09 -5.87 22.00
C ILE A 251 0.50 -4.78 21.10
N ILE A 252 1.63 -4.18 21.48
CA ILE A 252 2.31 -3.15 20.68
C ILE A 252 2.69 -3.73 19.31
N MET A 253 3.27 -4.94 19.27
CA MET A 253 3.58 -5.62 18.01
C MET A 253 2.33 -5.86 17.16
N SER A 254 1.19 -6.19 17.78
CA SER A 254 -0.09 -6.32 17.07
C SER A 254 -0.59 -4.98 16.51
N LEU A 255 -0.46 -3.90 17.27
CA LEU A 255 -0.87 -2.55 16.83
C LEU A 255 0.02 -2.03 15.70
N GLU A 256 1.34 -2.23 15.80
CA GLU A 256 2.29 -1.91 14.73
C GLU A 256 2.04 -2.77 13.49
N GLY A 257 1.80 -4.08 13.68
CA GLY A 257 1.44 -5.02 12.62
C GLY A 257 0.20 -4.59 11.85
N SER A 258 -0.90 -4.23 12.55
CA SER A 258 -2.13 -3.74 11.90
C SER A 258 -1.89 -2.44 11.13
N LYS A 259 -1.13 -1.49 11.69
CA LYS A 259 -0.78 -0.25 10.97
C LYS A 259 0.02 -0.53 9.70
N ILE A 260 0.96 -1.45 9.76
CA ILE A 260 1.76 -1.88 8.60
C ILE A 260 0.87 -2.58 7.57
N GLU A 261 -0.03 -3.47 8.00
CA GLU A 261 -1.00 -4.14 7.13
C GLU A 261 -1.91 -3.14 6.40
N ALA A 262 -2.44 -2.14 7.12
CA ALA A 262 -3.27 -1.09 6.53
C ALA A 262 -2.51 -0.28 5.47
N GLN A 263 -1.26 0.12 5.77
CA GLN A 263 -0.41 0.84 4.83
C GLN A 263 -0.01 -0.02 3.63
N ALA A 264 0.32 -1.29 3.86
CA ALA A 264 0.60 -2.26 2.80
C ALA A 264 -0.59 -2.46 1.87
N GLY A 265 -1.81 -2.56 2.41
CA GLY A 265 -3.03 -2.64 1.62
C GLY A 265 -3.22 -1.44 0.69
N GLN A 266 -2.98 -0.23 1.20
CA GLN A 266 -3.04 0.99 0.38
C GLN A 266 -1.98 1.01 -0.72
N ILE A 267 -0.73 0.61 -0.40
CA ILE A 267 0.36 0.54 -1.37
C ILE A 267 0.02 -0.49 -2.47
N LEU A 268 -0.46 -1.68 -2.09
CA LEU A 268 -0.85 -2.73 -3.05
C LEU A 268 -2.01 -2.29 -3.94
N ALA A 269 -3.00 -1.56 -3.39
CA ALA A 269 -4.09 -1.00 -4.17
C ALA A 269 -3.58 0.00 -5.22
N ALA A 270 -2.73 0.95 -4.81
CA ALA A 270 -2.13 1.93 -5.72
C ALA A 270 -1.26 1.26 -6.80
N LEU A 271 -0.53 0.20 -6.46
CA LEU A 271 0.29 -0.55 -7.41
C LEU A 271 -0.55 -1.32 -8.44
N ARG A 272 -1.71 -1.86 -8.05
CA ARG A 272 -2.66 -2.49 -8.99
C ARG A 272 -3.22 -1.49 -9.99
N GLU A 273 -3.62 -0.32 -9.52
CA GLU A 273 -4.10 0.76 -10.39
C GLU A 273 -3.05 1.17 -11.43
N ILE A 274 -1.79 1.28 -11.02
CA ILE A 274 -0.66 1.55 -11.93
C ILE A 274 -0.47 0.41 -12.95
N GLY A 275 -0.62 -0.85 -12.52
CA GLY A 275 -0.55 -2.01 -13.41
C GLY A 275 -1.63 -1.96 -14.50
N ASP A 276 -2.88 -1.75 -14.10
CA ASP A 276 -4.03 -1.66 -15.02
C ASP A 276 -3.87 -0.53 -16.04
N GLU A 277 -3.37 0.62 -15.61
CA GLU A 277 -3.14 1.77 -16.51
C GLU A 277 -1.98 1.51 -17.47
N THR A 278 -0.95 0.79 -17.02
CA THR A 278 0.18 0.37 -17.86
C THR A 278 -0.28 -0.58 -18.98
N ASP A 279 -1.19 -1.49 -18.69
CA ASP A 279 -1.75 -2.42 -19.68
C ASP A 279 -2.61 -1.70 -20.73
N LYS A 280 -3.49 -0.79 -20.31
CA LYS A 280 -4.28 0.05 -21.23
C LYS A 280 -3.39 0.90 -22.13
N PHE A 281 -2.34 1.48 -21.56
CA PHE A 281 -1.37 2.26 -22.32
C PHE A 281 -0.61 1.39 -23.32
N GLY A 282 -0.16 0.20 -22.92
CA GLY A 282 0.47 -0.77 -23.81
C GLY A 282 -0.43 -1.20 -24.97
N GLY A 283 -1.72 -1.41 -24.72
CA GLY A 283 -2.73 -1.66 -25.76
C GLY A 283 -2.85 -0.49 -26.74
N SER A 284 -2.95 0.73 -26.23
CA SER A 284 -3.02 1.94 -27.05
C SER A 284 -1.77 2.15 -27.90
N LEU A 285 -0.59 1.90 -27.34
CA LEU A 285 0.69 1.98 -28.04
C LEU A 285 0.81 0.92 -29.14
N SER A 286 0.32 -0.29 -28.90
CA SER A 286 0.26 -1.36 -29.92
C SER A 286 -0.62 -0.97 -31.10
N VAL A 287 -1.80 -0.39 -30.84
CA VAL A 287 -2.70 0.14 -31.88
C VAL A 287 -2.03 1.26 -32.67
N LEU A 288 -1.39 2.21 -31.99
CA LEU A 288 -0.65 3.30 -32.63
C LEU A 288 0.49 2.75 -33.51
N THR A 289 1.24 1.78 -33.03
CA THR A 289 2.30 1.09 -33.78
C THR A 289 1.78 0.48 -35.07
N LYS A 290 0.61 -0.15 -35.01
CA LYS A 290 -0.05 -0.72 -36.18
C LYS A 290 -0.42 0.36 -37.20
N HIS A 291 -0.99 1.48 -36.75
CA HIS A 291 -1.33 2.60 -37.63
C HIS A 291 -0.09 3.18 -38.32
N ILE A 292 1.01 3.36 -37.59
CA ILE A 292 2.27 3.87 -38.15
C ILE A 292 2.83 2.90 -39.19
N LYS A 293 2.85 1.58 -38.91
CA LYS A 293 3.29 0.56 -39.88
C LYS A 293 2.45 0.60 -41.15
N ASN A 294 1.13 0.73 -41.03
CA ASN A 294 0.23 0.83 -42.16
C ASN A 294 0.46 2.12 -42.97
N ALA A 295 0.66 3.25 -42.30
CA ALA A 295 0.96 4.53 -42.95
C ALA A 295 2.27 4.47 -43.74
N ALA A 296 3.33 3.89 -43.15
CA ALA A 296 4.61 3.66 -43.83
C ALA A 296 4.45 2.80 -45.09
N ALA A 297 3.76 1.66 -44.98
CA ALA A 297 3.50 0.79 -46.13
C ALA A 297 2.69 1.49 -47.23
N SER A 298 1.70 2.32 -46.86
CA SER A 298 0.93 3.10 -47.82
C SER A 298 1.79 4.16 -48.51
N SER A 299 2.72 4.79 -47.80
CA SER A 299 3.65 5.76 -48.37
C SER A 299 4.55 5.11 -49.42
N ASP A 300 5.05 3.90 -49.15
CA ASP A 300 5.89 3.14 -50.09
C ASP A 300 5.13 2.76 -51.38
N ASP A 301 3.85 2.36 -51.27
CA ASP A 301 3.01 2.07 -52.44
C ASP A 301 2.80 3.33 -53.30
N VAL A 302 2.49 4.47 -52.66
CA VAL A 302 2.32 5.75 -53.35
C VAL A 302 3.60 6.17 -54.09
N ASN A 303 4.76 6.09 -53.43
CA ASN A 303 6.06 6.40 -54.04
C ASN A 303 6.37 5.48 -55.23
N THR A 304 6.05 4.19 -55.12
CA THR A 304 6.24 3.23 -56.21
C THR A 304 5.34 3.56 -57.40
N ARG A 305 4.07 3.87 -57.17
CA ARG A 305 3.12 4.28 -58.22
C ARG A 305 3.55 5.60 -58.88
N PHE A 306 3.95 6.58 -58.08
CA PHE A 306 4.44 7.86 -58.57
C PHE A 306 5.69 7.69 -59.44
N SER A 307 6.65 6.87 -59.00
CA SER A 307 7.86 6.57 -59.80
C SER A 307 7.50 5.95 -61.15
N ARG A 308 6.59 4.96 -61.16
CA ARG A 308 6.09 4.36 -62.41
C ARG A 308 5.40 5.37 -63.32
N LEU A 309 4.58 6.26 -62.76
CA LEU A 309 3.91 7.32 -63.50
C LEU A 309 4.93 8.29 -64.11
N SER A 310 5.91 8.71 -63.31
CA SER A 310 7.00 9.59 -63.74
C SER A 310 7.82 8.97 -64.88
N SER A 311 8.15 7.67 -64.79
CA SER A 311 8.82 6.93 -65.88
C SER A 311 7.97 6.84 -67.15
N LYS A 312 6.63 6.71 -67.03
CA LYS A 312 5.74 6.73 -68.21
C LYS A 312 5.70 8.12 -68.85
N ILE A 313 5.62 9.18 -68.04
CA ILE A 313 5.61 10.57 -68.52
C ILE A 313 6.93 10.89 -69.24
N SER A 314 8.08 10.51 -68.67
CA SER A 314 9.38 10.73 -69.31
C SER A 314 9.52 9.95 -70.63
N THR A 315 8.97 8.73 -70.70
CA THR A 315 8.94 7.94 -71.94
C THR A 315 8.13 8.65 -73.03
N VAL A 316 6.96 9.22 -72.69
CA VAL A 316 6.13 9.99 -73.64
C VAL A 316 6.84 11.27 -74.11
N GLN A 317 7.49 12.01 -73.21
CA GLN A 317 8.28 13.19 -73.56
C GLN A 317 9.48 12.86 -74.46
N THR A 318 10.08 11.68 -74.27
CA THR A 318 11.19 11.20 -75.11
C THR A 318 10.69 10.85 -76.52
N ILE A 319 9.47 10.30 -76.64
CA ILE A 319 8.82 10.03 -77.93
C ILE A 319 8.50 11.34 -78.69
N GLU A 320 8.02 12.38 -78.00
CA GLU A 320 7.74 13.70 -78.62
C GLU A 320 9.01 14.44 -79.08
N SER A 321 10.11 14.33 -78.33
CA SER A 321 11.40 14.93 -78.70
C SER A 321 12.09 14.23 -79.89
N HIS A 322 11.83 12.94 -80.11
CA HIS A 322 12.25 12.24 -81.33
C HIS A 322 11.38 12.58 -82.56
N LYS A 323 10.10 12.89 -82.37
CA LYS A 323 9.20 13.29 -83.47
C LYS A 323 9.51 14.70 -83.99
N THR A 324 10.00 15.60 -83.14
CA THR A 324 10.37 16.97 -83.49
C THR A 324 11.76 17.09 -84.15
N LYS A 325 12.69 16.16 -83.92
CA LYS A 325 13.98 16.11 -84.66
C LYS A 325 13.90 15.51 -86.07
N GLY A 326 12.77 14.89 -86.44
CA GLY A 326 12.54 14.30 -87.76
C GLY A 326 11.99 15.25 -88.84
N LEU A 327 11.59 16.47 -88.47
CA LEU A 327 11.11 17.49 -89.42
C LEU A 327 12.08 18.68 -89.48
N LYS A 328 13.22 18.49 -90.18
CA LYS A 328 13.91 19.62 -90.82
C LYS A 328 13.56 19.60 -92.32
N PRO A 329 12.96 20.65 -92.88
CA PRO A 329 12.78 20.73 -94.33
C PRO A 329 14.15 20.87 -94.99
N LYS A 330 14.42 20.03 -96.00
CA LYS A 330 15.46 20.29 -97.00
C LYS A 330 14.87 21.29 -97.99
N GLY A 331 15.54 22.41 -98.16
CA GLY A 331 15.18 23.49 -99.08
C GLY A 331 16.03 24.70 -98.75
#